data_AF-A0A0W1LA10-F1
#
_entry.id   AF-A0A0W1LA10-F1
#
_cell.length_a   1.000
_cell.length_b   1.000
_cell.length_c   1.000
_cell.angle_alpha   90.00
_cell.angle_beta   90.00
_cell.angle_gamma   90.00
#
_symmetry.space_group_name_H-M   'P 1'
#
loop_
_entity.id
_entity.type
_entity.pdbx_description
1 polymer ?
#
loop_
_entity_poly.entity_id
_entity_poly.type
_entity_poly.pdbx_seq_one_letter_code
_entity_poly.pdbx_strand_id
1 'polypeptide(L)'
;MITAMDFGLSGGTKHNRVTLPSLDLGQNYYPYVKTNLIKSDDEDDWWVIGNALLSLSEYTVDYLDSKLFISSVGSIENTSRYNLLGLELRKLTTGNFIVRYVFPELPSSKVSIKEGAIITKINGKNSLDISENEWLKITNTVDTHEICDSTKACWQISAQQIKGYSIH
;
A
#
# COMPACT_ATOMS: atom_id res chain seq x y z
N MET A 1 10.27 -9.46 -1.61
CA MET A 1 9.01 -9.60 -2.38
C MET A 1 7.94 -10.05 -1.41
N ILE A 2 6.73 -9.54 -1.56
CA ILE A 2 5.56 -9.96 -0.79
C ILE A 2 4.38 -10.22 -1.73
N THR A 3 3.43 -11.06 -1.29
CA THR A 3 2.13 -11.17 -1.96
C THR A 3 1.22 -10.06 -1.46
N ALA A 4 0.81 -9.19 -2.37
CA ALA A 4 -0.03 -8.02 -2.10
C ALA A 4 -1.38 -8.12 -2.81
N MET A 5 -2.31 -7.24 -2.43
CA MET A 5 -3.58 -7.06 -3.12
C MET A 5 -3.87 -5.57 -3.23
N ASP A 6 -4.20 -5.13 -4.45
CA ASP A 6 -4.68 -3.77 -4.71
C ASP A 6 -6.11 -3.85 -5.20
N PHE A 7 -6.83 -2.75 -5.04
CA PHE A 7 -8.25 -2.68 -5.31
C PHE A 7 -8.56 -1.53 -6.26
N GLY A 8 -9.14 -1.86 -7.42
CA GLY A 8 -9.64 -0.92 -8.40
C GLY A 8 -11.16 -1.00 -8.57
N LEU A 9 -11.67 -0.44 -9.66
CA LEU A 9 -13.09 -0.47 -10.00
C LEU A 9 -13.61 -1.89 -10.28
N SER A 10 -12.76 -2.79 -10.78
CA SER A 10 -13.07 -4.18 -11.08
C SER A 10 -12.97 -5.12 -9.87
N GLY A 11 -12.65 -4.60 -8.68
CA GLY A 11 -12.43 -5.40 -7.48
C GLY A 11 -10.96 -5.48 -7.10
N GLY A 12 -10.58 -6.55 -6.40
CA GLY A 12 -9.22 -6.74 -5.90
C GLY A 12 -8.40 -7.70 -6.73
N THR A 13 -7.15 -7.32 -7.01
CA THR A 13 -6.20 -8.13 -7.79
C THR A 13 -4.97 -8.43 -6.95
N LYS A 14 -4.71 -9.73 -6.76
CA LYS A 14 -3.50 -10.22 -6.09
C LYS A 14 -2.32 -10.11 -7.04
N HIS A 15 -1.17 -9.68 -6.51
CA HIS A 15 0.05 -9.51 -7.29
C HIS A 15 1.27 -9.59 -6.37
N ASN A 16 2.45 -9.72 -6.97
CA ASN A 16 3.69 -9.64 -6.21
C ASN A 16 4.11 -8.18 -6.09
N ARG A 17 4.59 -7.79 -4.91
CA ARG A 17 5.10 -6.44 -4.68
C ARG A 17 6.55 -6.50 -4.23
N VAL A 18 7.35 -5.64 -4.83
CA VAL A 18 8.79 -5.49 -4.56
C VAL A 18 9.14 -4.01 -4.45
N THR A 19 10.32 -3.73 -3.90
CA THR A 19 10.93 -2.42 -4.03
C THR A 19 12.09 -2.53 -5.02
N LEU A 20 12.02 -1.75 -6.10
CA LEU A 20 13.13 -1.63 -7.04
C LEU A 20 14.21 -0.73 -6.43
N PRO A 21 15.50 -1.08 -6.56
CA PRO A 21 16.60 -0.26 -6.02
C PRO A 21 16.55 1.18 -6.55
N SER A 22 16.27 1.33 -7.85
CA SER A 22 16.01 2.62 -8.48
C SER A 22 15.19 2.45 -9.76
N LEU A 23 14.59 3.56 -10.21
CA LEU A 23 13.98 3.71 -11.51
C LEU A 23 14.44 5.03 -12.12
N ASP A 24 14.89 4.97 -13.35
CA ASP A 24 15.19 6.16 -14.16
C ASP A 24 14.04 6.43 -15.11
N LEU A 25 13.55 7.66 -15.12
CA LEU A 25 12.49 8.08 -16.03
C LEU A 25 12.85 9.43 -16.65
N GLY A 26 13.28 9.38 -17.91
CA GLY A 26 13.86 10.53 -18.60
C GLY A 26 15.17 10.94 -17.92
N GLN A 27 15.20 12.15 -17.36
CA GLN A 27 16.34 12.67 -16.60
C GLN A 27 16.15 12.56 -15.07
N ASN A 28 15.05 11.97 -14.61
CA ASN A 28 14.74 11.85 -13.19
C ASN A 28 15.18 10.49 -12.64
N TYR A 29 15.86 10.51 -11.50
CA TYR A 29 16.27 9.32 -10.75
C TYR A 29 15.39 9.14 -9.51
N TYR A 30 14.82 7.95 -9.33
CA TYR A 30 13.96 7.62 -8.20
C TYR A 30 14.50 6.40 -7.46
N PRO A 31 15.04 6.57 -6.23
CA PRO A 31 15.48 5.43 -5.44
C PRO A 31 14.29 4.72 -4.78
N TYR A 32 14.44 3.42 -4.52
CA TYR A 32 13.55 2.62 -3.67
C TYR A 32 12.06 2.71 -4.03
N VAL A 33 11.76 2.47 -5.30
CA VAL A 33 10.40 2.59 -5.84
C VAL A 33 9.58 1.34 -5.52
N LYS A 34 8.47 1.52 -4.80
CA LYS A 34 7.50 0.45 -4.57
C LYS A 34 6.79 0.08 -5.87
N THR A 35 6.93 -1.18 -6.26
CA THR A 35 6.52 -1.68 -7.58
C THR A 35 5.69 -2.93 -7.45
N ASN A 36 4.57 -2.94 -8.16
CA ASN A 36 3.70 -4.08 -8.38
C ASN A 36 4.17 -4.83 -9.62
N LEU A 37 4.32 -6.14 -9.49
CA LEU A 37 4.61 -7.07 -10.56
C LEU A 37 3.33 -7.86 -10.82
N ILE A 38 2.67 -7.53 -11.93
CA ILE A 38 1.45 -8.18 -12.37
C ILE A 38 1.84 -9.09 -13.54
N LYS A 39 1.69 -10.40 -13.33
CA LYS A 39 1.94 -11.38 -14.37
C LYS A 39 0.82 -11.29 -15.40
N SER A 40 1.14 -11.25 -16.69
CA SER A 40 0.13 -11.43 -17.73
C SER A 40 -0.26 -12.91 -17.80
N ASP A 41 -1.52 -13.17 -18.15
CA ASP A 41 -2.07 -14.51 -18.30
C ASP A 41 -1.69 -15.15 -19.64
N ASP A 42 -1.22 -14.37 -20.61
CA ASP A 42 -0.67 -14.85 -21.89
C ASP A 42 0.84 -15.09 -21.80
N GLU A 43 1.30 -16.25 -22.28
CA GLU A 43 2.72 -16.64 -22.27
C GLU A 43 3.61 -15.72 -23.11
N ASP A 44 3.01 -15.01 -24.07
CA ASP A 44 3.68 -14.07 -24.98
C ASP A 44 3.67 -12.62 -24.47
N ASP A 45 3.04 -12.35 -23.33
CA ASP A 45 2.88 -11.01 -22.79
C ASP A 45 3.94 -10.66 -21.73
N TRP A 46 4.39 -9.41 -21.78
CA TRP A 46 5.33 -8.84 -20.84
C TRP A 46 4.68 -8.66 -19.46
N TRP A 47 5.46 -8.86 -18.39
CA TRP A 47 4.99 -8.54 -17.04
C TRP A 47 4.65 -7.04 -16.96
N VAL A 48 3.47 -6.73 -16.45
CA VAL A 48 3.09 -5.33 -16.21
C VAL A 48 3.75 -4.88 -14.91
N ILE A 49 4.72 -3.98 -15.05
CA ILE A 49 5.39 -3.33 -13.94
C ILE A 49 4.65 -2.02 -13.66
N GLY A 50 3.84 -2.03 -12.61
CA GLY A 50 3.09 -0.86 -12.17
C GLY A 50 3.74 -0.23 -10.94
N ASN A 51 3.84 1.09 -10.88
CA ASN A 51 4.18 1.79 -9.65
C ASN A 51 3.23 2.99 -9.46
N ALA A 52 3.13 3.48 -8.23
CA ALA A 52 2.39 4.71 -7.94
C ALA A 52 3.24 5.97 -8.21
N LEU A 53 4.40 5.84 -8.87
CA LEU A 53 5.36 6.94 -8.99
C LEU A 53 4.78 8.13 -9.77
N LEU A 54 4.04 7.85 -10.84
CA LEU A 54 3.36 8.89 -11.62
C LEU A 54 2.29 9.62 -10.83
N SER A 55 1.70 9.01 -9.80
CA SER A 55 0.74 9.70 -8.92
C SER A 55 1.38 10.73 -8.00
N LEU A 56 2.71 10.68 -7.84
CA LEU A 56 3.49 11.66 -7.09
C LEU A 56 4.00 12.80 -7.97
N SER A 57 3.73 12.74 -9.29
CA SER A 57 4.26 13.70 -10.27
C SER A 57 3.13 14.38 -11.03
N GLU A 58 3.29 15.67 -11.31
CA GLU A 58 2.45 16.33 -12.31
C GLU A 58 2.95 15.95 -13.70
N TYR A 59 2.06 15.48 -14.56
CA TYR A 59 2.40 15.15 -15.94
C TYR A 59 1.48 15.89 -16.92
N THR A 60 2.06 16.33 -18.03
CA THR A 60 1.35 16.95 -19.14
C THR A 60 1.48 16.05 -20.36
N VAL A 61 0.33 15.67 -20.94
CA VAL A 61 0.27 14.93 -22.19
C VAL A 61 0.06 15.94 -23.32
N ASP A 62 1.08 16.12 -24.17
CA ASP A 62 0.96 16.86 -25.40
C ASP A 62 0.62 15.90 -26.55
N TYR A 63 -0.65 15.89 -26.93
CA TYR A 63 -1.18 15.01 -27.97
C TYR A 63 -0.74 15.40 -29.38
N LEU A 64 -0.41 16.67 -29.63
CA LEU A 64 -0.03 17.14 -30.96
C LEU A 64 1.40 16.71 -31.29
N ASP A 65 2.28 16.84 -30.30
CA ASP A 65 3.68 16.45 -30.42
C ASP A 65 3.96 15.01 -29.98
N SER A 66 2.95 14.30 -29.47
CA SER A 66 3.09 12.95 -28.88
C SER A 66 4.14 12.89 -27.77
N LYS A 67 4.16 13.90 -26.90
CA LYS A 67 5.13 14.02 -25.79
C LYS A 67 4.45 13.89 -24.43
N LEU A 68 5.13 13.23 -23.50
CA LEU A 68 4.78 13.22 -22.08
C LEU A 68 5.83 14.02 -21.31
N PHE A 69 5.40 15.12 -20.70
CA PHE A 69 6.25 15.90 -19.81
C PHE A 69 5.94 15.52 -18.37
N ILE A 70 6.96 15.24 -17.58
CA ILE A 70 6.82 14.95 -16.15
C ILE A 70 7.58 16.04 -15.41
N SER A 71 6.81 16.87 -14.72
CA SER A 71 7.37 17.94 -13.90
C SER A 71 7.97 17.33 -12.64
N SER A 72 9.21 17.71 -12.32
CA SER A 72 9.75 17.49 -10.99
C SER A 72 8.93 18.33 -10.01
N VAL A 73 7.97 17.70 -9.34
CA VAL A 73 7.51 18.19 -8.04
C VAL A 73 8.76 18.09 -7.16
N GLY A 74 9.20 19.19 -6.53
CA GLY A 74 10.54 19.38 -5.97
C GLY A 74 11.01 18.33 -4.94
N SER A 75 11.90 18.70 -4.02
CA SER A 75 12.46 17.77 -3.01
C SER A 75 11.41 17.28 -1.99
N ILE A 76 10.42 16.53 -2.43
CA ILE A 76 9.64 15.66 -1.57
C ILE A 76 10.62 14.55 -1.20
N GLU A 77 10.84 14.34 0.09
CA GLU A 77 11.44 13.11 0.58
C GLU A 77 10.53 11.96 0.13
N ASN A 78 10.73 11.50 -1.11
CA ASN A 78 9.93 10.52 -1.84
C ASN A 78 10.17 9.13 -1.26
N THR A 79 9.93 8.98 0.03
CA THR A 79 9.97 7.70 0.70
C THR A 79 8.65 7.00 0.42
N SER A 80 8.75 5.85 -0.25
CA SER A 80 7.61 4.96 -0.44
C SER A 80 6.98 4.66 0.92
N ARG A 81 5.66 4.86 1.04
CA ARG A 81 4.92 4.38 2.21
C ARG A 81 4.66 2.88 2.07
N TYR A 82 4.97 2.13 3.12
CA TYR A 82 4.80 0.70 3.21
C TYR A 82 3.68 0.35 4.20
N ASN A 83 2.91 -0.68 3.87
CA ASN A 83 1.98 -1.29 4.83
C ASN A 83 2.75 -2.35 5.63
N LEU A 84 3.38 -1.94 6.75
CA LEU A 84 4.20 -2.79 7.60
C LEU A 84 3.38 -3.72 8.48
N LEU A 85 2.11 -3.39 8.73
CA LEU A 85 1.17 -4.28 9.42
C LEU A 85 0.73 -5.44 8.52
N GLY A 86 0.61 -5.21 7.22
CA GLY A 86 0.03 -6.18 6.29
C GLY A 86 -1.48 -6.30 6.44
N LEU A 87 -2.14 -5.20 6.79
CA LEU A 87 -3.60 -5.14 6.94
C LEU A 87 -4.17 -4.09 5.98
N GLU A 88 -5.00 -4.52 5.04
CA GLU A 88 -5.74 -3.58 4.19
C GLU A 88 -7.09 -3.24 4.83
N LEU A 89 -7.30 -1.97 5.10
CA LEU A 89 -8.56 -1.46 5.64
C LEU A 89 -9.22 -0.49 4.66
N ARG A 90 -10.55 -0.53 4.60
CA ARG A 90 -11.35 0.50 3.92
C ARG A 90 -12.29 1.18 4.89
N LYS A 91 -12.28 2.50 4.89
CA LYS A 91 -13.23 3.31 5.65
C LYS A 91 -14.64 3.11 5.05
N LEU A 92 -15.59 2.75 5.89
CA LEU A 92 -17.01 2.64 5.56
C LEU A 92 -17.67 4.02 5.69
N THR A 93 -18.84 4.19 5.07
CA THR A 93 -19.67 5.39 5.22
C THR A 93 -20.14 5.60 6.67
N THR A 94 -20.22 4.53 7.45
CA THR A 94 -20.48 4.58 8.90
C THR A 94 -19.28 5.05 9.71
N GLY A 95 -18.13 5.28 9.08
CA GLY A 95 -16.89 5.78 9.67
C GLY A 95 -15.96 4.70 10.24
N ASN A 96 -16.47 3.48 10.50
CA ASN A 96 -15.64 2.32 10.86
C ASN A 96 -14.78 1.85 9.69
N PHE A 97 -13.79 0.99 9.95
CA PHE A 97 -13.04 0.31 8.88
C PHE A 97 -13.53 -1.13 8.70
N ILE A 98 -13.50 -1.63 7.47
CA ILE A 98 -13.62 -3.06 7.16
C ILE A 98 -12.27 -3.61 6.72
N VAL A 99 -11.91 -4.79 7.21
CA VAL A 99 -10.73 -5.53 6.72
C VAL A 99 -11.02 -6.05 5.32
N ARG A 100 -10.29 -5.54 4.33
CA ARG A 100 -10.41 -5.99 2.93
C ARG A 100 -9.49 -7.14 2.61
N TYR A 101 -8.29 -7.14 3.20
CA TYR A 101 -7.28 -8.13 2.93
C TYR A 101 -6.30 -8.23 4.09
N VAL A 102 -5.87 -9.45 4.40
CA VAL A 102 -4.74 -9.70 5.30
C VAL A 102 -3.60 -10.24 4.46
N PHE A 103 -2.51 -9.48 4.38
CA PHE A 103 -1.38 -9.83 3.53
C PHE A 103 -0.70 -11.08 4.09
N PRO A 104 -0.54 -12.15 3.30
CA PRO A 104 0.15 -13.35 3.74
C PRO A 104 1.57 -13.04 4.23
N GLU A 105 2.01 -13.75 5.27
CA GLU A 105 3.37 -13.70 5.83
C GLU A 105 3.76 -12.36 6.50
N LEU A 106 2.86 -11.37 6.51
CA LEU A 106 3.04 -10.10 7.20
C LEU A 106 2.49 -10.13 8.64
N PRO A 107 2.82 -9.16 9.50
CA PRO A 107 2.48 -9.22 10.93
C PRO A 107 1.01 -9.51 11.24
N SER A 108 0.07 -8.92 10.50
CA SER A 108 -1.37 -9.15 10.69
C SER A 108 -1.81 -10.58 10.33
N SER A 109 -1.09 -11.32 9.49
CA SER A 109 -1.44 -12.72 9.18
C SER A 109 -1.11 -13.67 10.33
N LYS A 110 -0.36 -13.21 11.34
CA LYS A 110 0.05 -14.02 12.51
C LYS A 110 -0.97 -13.95 13.65
N VAL A 111 -1.99 -13.10 13.52
CA VAL A 111 -3.09 -12.97 14.48
C VAL A 111 -4.41 -13.39 13.81
N SER A 112 -5.44 -13.67 14.61
CA SER A 112 -6.71 -14.21 14.11
C SER A 112 -7.65 -13.16 13.49
N ILE A 113 -7.12 -12.06 12.96
CA ILE A 113 -7.89 -11.05 12.22
C ILE A 113 -8.30 -11.63 10.86
N LYS A 114 -9.53 -11.37 10.43
CA LYS A 114 -10.08 -11.94 9.18
C LYS A 114 -10.64 -10.84 8.28
N GLU A 115 -10.63 -11.11 6.98
CA GLU A 115 -11.36 -10.32 5.99
C GLU A 115 -12.84 -10.23 6.37
N GLY A 116 -13.43 -9.06 6.14
CA GLY A 116 -14.80 -8.74 6.53
C GLY A 116 -14.97 -8.26 7.98
N ALA A 117 -13.96 -8.39 8.85
CA ALA A 117 -14.02 -7.87 10.21
C ALA A 117 -14.18 -6.34 10.21
N ILE A 118 -15.02 -5.83 11.10
CA ILE A 118 -15.26 -4.39 11.27
C ILE A 118 -14.39 -3.87 12.41
N ILE A 119 -13.42 -3.02 12.10
CA ILE A 119 -12.49 -2.41 13.05
C ILE A 119 -13.10 -1.15 13.64
N THR A 120 -13.19 -1.12 14.97
CA THR A 120 -13.85 -0.06 15.74
C THR A 120 -12.87 0.78 16.55
N LYS A 121 -11.68 0.25 16.87
CA LYS A 121 -10.61 1.01 17.52
C LYS A 121 -9.23 0.60 17.01
N ILE A 122 -8.33 1.58 16.99
CA ILE A 122 -6.91 1.40 16.67
C ILE A 122 -6.11 2.23 17.68
N ASN A 123 -5.19 1.59 18.40
CA ASN A 123 -4.36 2.22 19.45
C ASN A 123 -5.21 2.99 20.49
N GLY A 124 -6.33 2.40 20.93
CA GLY A 124 -7.28 3.04 21.84
C GLY A 124 -8.16 4.14 21.22
N LYS A 125 -7.83 4.66 20.04
CA LYS A 125 -8.61 5.69 19.33
C LYS A 125 -9.76 5.06 18.54
N ASN A 126 -10.94 5.69 18.57
CA ASN A 126 -12.11 5.22 17.83
C ASN A 126 -11.87 5.34 16.32
N SER A 127 -12.22 4.31 15.55
CA SER A 127 -12.07 4.29 14.10
C SER A 127 -12.83 5.42 13.40
N LEU A 128 -13.93 5.91 13.99
CA LEU A 128 -14.68 7.08 13.53
C LEU A 128 -13.78 8.31 13.39
N ASP A 129 -12.86 8.50 14.35
CA ASP A 129 -11.98 9.66 14.47
C ASP A 129 -10.65 9.49 13.70
N ILE A 130 -10.45 8.36 13.03
CA ILE A 130 -9.21 8.04 12.30
C ILE A 130 -9.45 8.22 10.80
N SER A 131 -8.78 9.19 10.18
CA SER A 131 -8.86 9.36 8.72
C SER A 131 -8.12 8.25 7.97
N GLU A 132 -8.41 8.08 6.68
CA GLU A 132 -7.66 7.14 5.84
C GLU A 132 -6.16 7.48 5.78
N ASN A 133 -5.82 8.77 5.67
CA ASN A 133 -4.43 9.20 5.68
C ASN A 133 -3.74 8.93 7.03
N GLU A 134 -4.47 9.05 8.14
CA GLU A 134 -3.94 8.67 9.46
C GLU A 134 -3.69 7.16 9.56
N TRP A 135 -4.61 6.34 9.04
CA TRP A 135 -4.40 4.90 8.92
C TRP A 135 -3.17 4.54 8.07
N LEU A 136 -2.98 5.20 6.93
CA LEU A 136 -1.80 5.02 6.08
C LEU A 136 -0.50 5.42 6.80
N LYS A 137 -0.55 6.38 7.72
CA LYS A 137 0.61 6.74 8.56
C LYS A 137 0.89 5.68 9.62
N ILE A 138 -0.16 5.18 10.29
CA ILE A 138 -0.05 4.11 11.30
C ILE A 138 0.60 2.88 10.66
N THR A 139 0.09 2.41 9.54
CA THR A 139 0.62 1.22 8.85
C THR A 139 2.06 1.38 8.36
N ASN A 140 2.54 2.61 8.15
CA ASN A 140 3.90 2.91 7.72
C ASN A 140 4.91 3.08 8.86
N THR A 141 4.47 2.95 10.12
CA THR A 141 5.32 3.17 11.29
C THR A 141 5.75 1.84 11.89
N VAL A 142 7.02 1.74 12.29
CA VAL A 142 7.53 0.59 13.06
C VAL A 142 7.13 0.81 14.52
N ASP A 143 6.11 0.08 14.97
CA ASP A 143 5.62 0.10 16.34
C ASP A 143 4.70 -1.11 16.57
N THR A 144 4.28 -1.32 17.82
CA THR A 144 3.18 -2.24 18.12
C THR A 144 1.86 -1.49 18.06
N HIS A 145 0.91 -2.02 17.29
CA HIS A 145 -0.40 -1.44 17.12
C HIS A 145 -1.49 -2.36 17.64
N GLU A 146 -2.39 -1.81 18.45
CA GLU A 146 -3.59 -2.50 18.90
C GLU A 146 -4.72 -2.28 17.90
N ILE A 147 -5.27 -3.36 17.35
CA ILE A 147 -6.41 -3.32 16.43
C ILE A 147 -7.57 -4.05 17.09
N CYS A 148 -8.71 -3.38 17.27
CA CYS A 148 -9.90 -3.97 17.88
C CYS A 148 -11.09 -3.96 16.93
N ASP A 149 -11.84 -5.07 16.90
CA ASP A 149 -13.03 -5.22 16.08
C ASP A 149 -14.35 -4.96 16.83
N SER A 150 -15.46 -5.04 16.10
CA SER A 150 -16.81 -4.88 16.65
C SER A 150 -17.25 -5.99 17.61
N THR A 151 -16.56 -7.13 17.64
CA THR A 151 -16.81 -8.24 18.59
C THR A 151 -16.08 -8.05 19.92
N LYS A 152 -15.31 -6.96 20.06
CA LYS A 152 -14.42 -6.64 21.18
C LYS A 152 -13.15 -7.51 21.22
N ALA A 153 -12.84 -8.25 20.16
CA ALA A 153 -11.53 -8.86 20.02
C ALA A 153 -10.50 -7.77 19.73
N CYS A 154 -9.34 -7.83 20.38
CA CYS A 154 -8.23 -6.91 20.17
C CYS A 154 -6.94 -7.70 19.92
N TRP A 155 -6.15 -7.27 18.94
CA TRP A 155 -4.89 -7.89 18.58
C TRP A 155 -3.77 -6.87 18.69
N GLN A 156 -2.67 -7.28 19.33
CA GLN A 156 -1.41 -6.55 19.33
C GLN A 156 -0.58 -7.02 18.15
N ILE A 157 -0.34 -6.12 17.19
CA ILE A 157 0.35 -6.43 15.94
C ILE A 157 1.63 -5.62 15.90
N SER A 158 2.77 -6.30 15.92
CA SER A 158 4.08 -5.67 15.83
C SER A 158 4.43 -5.36 14.37
N ALA A 159 4.28 -4.09 13.98
CA ALA A 159 4.71 -3.60 12.69
C ALA A 159 6.23 -3.50 12.68
N GLN A 160 6.85 -4.17 11.72
CA GLN A 160 8.29 -4.22 11.58
C GLN A 160 8.66 -4.03 10.12
N GLN A 161 9.90 -3.64 9.91
CA GLN A 161 10.46 -3.58 8.57
C GLN A 161 10.54 -4.98 7.94
N ILE A 162 10.29 -5.08 6.64
CA ILE A 162 10.17 -6.34 5.89
C ILE A 162 11.25 -6.36 4.79
N LYS A 163 12.16 -7.35 4.84
CA LYS A 163 13.23 -7.51 3.85
C LYS A 163 12.68 -7.71 2.44
N GLY A 164 13.22 -6.96 1.48
CA GLY A 164 12.78 -6.98 0.09
C GLY A 164 11.38 -6.38 -0.13
N TYR A 165 10.87 -5.63 0.84
CA TYR A 165 9.69 -4.78 0.74
C TYR A 165 10.01 -3.39 1.28
N SER A 166 10.29 -3.25 2.58
CA SER A 166 10.60 -1.96 3.21
C SER A 166 12.06 -1.82 3.69
N ILE A 167 12.82 -2.92 3.77
CA ILE A 167 14.30 -2.92 3.84
C ILE A 167 14.86 -3.43 2.51
N HIS A 168 15.93 -2.77 2.06
CA HIS A 168 16.62 -3.00 0.80
C HIS A 168 17.89 -3.84 1.02
#